data_AF-A0A1F9S5N8-F1
#
_entry.id   AF-A0A1F9S5N8-F1
#
_cell.length_a   1.000
_cell.length_b   1.000
_cell.length_c   1.000
_cell.angle_alpha   90.00
_cell.angle_beta   90.00
_cell.angle_gamma   90.00
#
_symmetry.space_group_name_H-M   'P 1'
#
loop_
_entity.id
_entity.type
_entity.pdbx_description
1 polymer ?
#
loop_
_entity_poly.entity_id
_entity_poly.type
_entity_poly.pdbx_seq_one_letter_code
_entity_poly.pdbx_strand_id
1 'polypeptide(L)'
;MKPMVPAVLLLACMSCAVEASAAKKAVSVALGQEFRLEKGGVARIARSRDSIRITGFVNSPCPKGAMCVWSGLAVLTELTVNGKVLPQGSKDSPYDVTVNDSDYRSYALLVVDRPERVCAAMDPLSRPECLRSLAQRRSDPGLCKQITDSRTRGFCLEDLAAALKKDELCRDVASPTQYCRYVRSKATGDLAACIDIVTFSSRVRCVKELSTEGGGGPRSCAELPPEPARLCRELASGPDN
;
A
#
# COMPACT_ATOMS: atom_id res chain seq x y z
N MET A 1 -0.68 18.85 68.85
CA MET A 1 0.60 18.20 68.50
C MET A 1 0.33 16.72 68.27
N LYS A 2 0.33 16.27 67.01
CA LYS A 2 0.14 14.85 66.64
C LYS A 2 1.49 14.29 66.17
N PRO A 3 1.88 13.07 66.59
CA PRO A 3 3.16 12.50 66.18
C PRO A 3 3.05 11.92 64.76
N MET A 4 4.02 12.24 63.91
CA MET A 4 4.26 11.60 62.61
C MET A 4 4.93 10.24 62.84
N VAL A 5 4.36 9.17 62.29
CA VAL A 5 4.97 7.84 62.24
C VAL A 5 5.61 7.67 60.85
N PRO A 6 6.87 7.22 60.75
CA PRO A 6 7.53 7.01 59.46
C PRO A 6 7.07 5.68 58.84
N ALA A 7 6.61 5.75 57.59
CA ALA A 7 6.27 4.58 56.79
C ALA A 7 7.57 3.93 56.26
N VAL A 8 7.85 2.71 56.70
CA VAL A 8 8.96 1.88 56.20
C VAL A 8 8.51 1.21 54.89
N LEU A 9 9.05 1.69 53.77
CA LEU A 9 8.80 1.13 52.45
C LEU A 9 9.78 -0.05 52.21
N LEU A 10 9.27 -1.28 52.29
CA LEU A 10 10.01 -2.50 51.96
C LEU A 10 10.15 -2.63 50.44
N LEU A 11 11.35 -2.33 49.91
CA LEU A 11 11.73 -2.66 48.54
C LEU A 11 12.02 -4.18 48.46
N ALA A 12 11.05 -4.96 47.98
CA ALA A 12 11.28 -6.34 47.61
C ALA A 12 12.08 -6.37 46.29
N CYS A 13 13.35 -6.74 46.38
CA CYS A 13 14.24 -6.95 45.23
C CYS A 13 13.81 -8.25 44.52
N MET A 14 12.89 -8.13 43.56
CA MET A 14 12.45 -9.25 42.73
C MET A 14 13.55 -9.56 41.70
N SER A 15 14.38 -10.55 42.00
CA SER A 15 15.45 -11.01 41.12
C SER A 15 14.86 -11.60 39.83
N CYS A 16 14.83 -10.81 38.75
CA CYS A 16 14.50 -11.29 37.43
C CYS A 16 15.61 -12.23 36.93
N ALA A 17 15.38 -13.54 37.00
CA ALA A 17 16.18 -14.50 36.25
C ALA A 17 15.95 -14.28 34.76
N VAL A 18 16.90 -13.61 34.09
CA VAL A 18 16.90 -13.49 32.63
C VAL A 18 17.36 -14.84 32.08
N GLU A 19 16.42 -15.66 31.59
CA GLU A 19 16.76 -16.85 30.83
C GLU A 19 17.49 -16.44 29.55
N ALA A 20 18.80 -16.68 29.51
CA ALA A 20 19.62 -16.48 28.33
C ALA A 20 19.24 -17.52 27.27
N SER A 21 18.26 -17.20 26.43
CA SER A 21 17.90 -18.02 25.27
C SER A 21 19.10 -18.14 24.33
N ALA A 22 19.60 -19.38 24.16
CA ALA A 22 20.71 -19.66 23.25
C ALA A 22 20.36 -19.13 21.84
N ALA A 23 21.14 -18.17 21.36
CA ALA A 23 20.87 -17.51 20.09
C ALA A 23 20.89 -18.54 18.95
N LYS A 24 19.73 -18.76 18.31
CA LYS A 24 19.64 -19.62 17.13
C LYS A 24 20.57 -19.09 16.04
N LYS A 25 21.35 -19.98 15.42
CA LYS A 25 22.28 -19.63 14.34
C LYS A 25 21.49 -19.10 13.14
N ALA A 26 21.91 -17.96 12.60
CA ALA A 26 21.30 -17.40 11.40
C ALA A 26 21.57 -18.27 10.17
N VAL A 27 20.56 -18.46 9.33
CA VAL A 27 20.66 -19.20 8.05
C VAL A 27 21.00 -18.21 6.93
N SER A 28 21.85 -18.58 5.97
CA SER A 28 22.10 -17.76 4.77
C SER A 28 21.26 -18.29 3.60
N VAL A 29 20.56 -17.41 2.89
CA VAL A 29 19.57 -17.80 1.87
C VAL A 29 19.77 -17.00 0.58
N ALA A 30 19.67 -17.65 -0.58
CA ALA A 30 19.68 -16.96 -1.86
C ALA A 30 18.28 -16.46 -2.25
N LEU A 31 18.20 -15.46 -3.13
CA LEU A 31 16.91 -14.96 -3.63
C LEU A 31 16.21 -16.00 -4.50
N GLY A 32 14.92 -16.20 -4.27
CA GLY A 32 14.09 -17.23 -4.92
C GLY A 32 14.32 -18.64 -4.38
N GLN A 33 15.22 -18.84 -3.41
CA GLN A 33 15.40 -20.12 -2.74
C GLN A 33 14.38 -20.26 -1.61
N GLU A 34 13.73 -21.43 -1.52
CA GLU A 34 12.90 -21.77 -0.37
C GLU A 34 13.78 -22.15 0.82
N PHE A 35 13.40 -21.70 2.01
CA PHE A 35 14.06 -22.05 3.25
C PHE A 35 13.07 -22.13 4.41
N ARG A 36 13.41 -22.98 5.38
CA ARG A 36 12.66 -23.11 6.63
C ARG A 36 13.19 -22.13 7.67
N LEU A 37 12.29 -21.43 8.34
CA LEU A 37 12.62 -20.60 9.49
C LEU A 37 11.67 -20.90 10.65
N GLU A 38 12.21 -20.97 11.86
CA GLU A 38 11.43 -21.18 13.08
C GLU A 38 11.11 -19.85 13.78
N LYS A 39 10.20 -19.86 14.77
CA LYS A 39 9.96 -18.70 15.63
C LYS A 39 11.28 -18.16 16.21
N GLY A 40 11.52 -16.86 16.05
CA GLY A 40 12.74 -16.17 16.47
C GLY A 40 13.97 -16.44 15.58
N GLY A 41 13.86 -17.34 14.60
CA GLY A 41 14.92 -17.60 13.63
C GLY A 41 15.19 -16.40 12.74
N VAL A 42 16.43 -16.28 12.27
CA VAL A 42 16.88 -15.21 11.37
C VAL A 42 17.50 -15.81 10.11
N ALA A 43 17.02 -15.36 8.95
CA ALA A 43 17.64 -15.63 7.66
C ALA A 43 18.37 -14.38 7.15
N ARG A 44 19.61 -14.52 6.71
CA ARG A 44 20.43 -13.47 6.07
C ARG A 44 20.40 -13.66 4.56
N ILE A 45 19.99 -12.63 3.85
CA ILE A 45 19.90 -12.64 2.40
C ILE A 45 21.32 -12.61 1.82
N ALA A 46 21.65 -13.58 0.98
CA ALA A 46 22.99 -13.74 0.43
C ALA A 46 23.41 -12.50 -0.36
N ARG A 47 24.67 -12.08 -0.17
CA ARG A 47 25.28 -10.92 -0.83
C ARG A 47 24.65 -9.57 -0.44
N SER A 48 23.83 -9.50 0.60
CA SER A 48 23.40 -8.24 1.22
C SER A 48 23.63 -8.27 2.74
N ARG A 49 23.38 -7.13 3.39
CA ARG A 49 23.36 -7.03 4.87
C ARG A 49 21.94 -7.19 5.43
N ASP A 50 21.01 -7.61 4.59
CA ASP A 50 19.61 -7.64 4.92
C ASP A 50 19.24 -8.97 5.56
N SER A 51 18.22 -8.96 6.42
CA SER A 51 17.77 -10.17 7.09
C SER A 51 16.28 -10.19 7.33
N ILE A 52 15.72 -11.38 7.43
CA ILE A 52 14.32 -11.62 7.76
C ILE A 52 14.25 -12.44 9.02
N ARG A 53 13.33 -12.09 9.91
CA ARG A 53 13.07 -12.79 11.17
C ARG A 53 11.60 -13.13 11.27
N ILE A 54 11.27 -14.35 11.71
CA ILE A 54 9.91 -14.65 12.16
C ILE A 54 9.77 -14.15 13.61
N THR A 55 8.93 -13.15 13.82
CA THR A 55 8.65 -12.62 15.16
C THR A 55 7.52 -13.37 15.84
N GLY A 56 6.61 -13.96 15.08
CA GLY A 56 5.49 -14.69 15.64
C GLY A 56 4.62 -15.37 14.60
N PHE A 57 3.59 -16.03 15.12
CA PHE A 57 2.56 -16.69 14.33
C PHE A 57 1.19 -16.29 14.89
N VAL A 58 0.22 -16.11 14.02
CA VAL A 58 -1.19 -15.97 14.37
C VAL A 58 -1.87 -17.28 13.99
N ASN A 59 -2.44 -17.96 14.98
CA ASN A 59 -3.21 -19.19 14.80
C ASN A 59 -4.55 -19.04 15.50
N SER A 60 -5.48 -18.37 14.82
CA SER A 60 -6.84 -18.12 15.33
C SER A 60 -7.86 -18.75 14.38
N PRO A 61 -7.97 -20.09 14.34
CA PRO A 61 -8.96 -20.75 13.50
C PRO A 61 -10.35 -20.51 14.07
N CYS A 62 -11.33 -20.26 13.21
CA CYS A 62 -12.71 -20.12 13.69
C CYS A 62 -13.21 -21.48 14.19
N PRO A 63 -13.69 -21.58 15.45
CA PRO A 63 -14.28 -22.82 15.94
C PRO A 63 -15.43 -23.29 15.05
N LYS A 64 -15.61 -24.61 14.90
CA LYS A 64 -16.71 -25.16 14.11
C LYS A 64 -18.05 -24.65 14.66
N GLY A 65 -18.88 -24.07 13.78
CA GLY A 65 -20.20 -23.53 14.13
C GLY A 65 -20.20 -22.11 14.71
N ALA A 66 -19.03 -21.49 14.92
CA ALA A 66 -18.95 -20.09 15.31
C ALA A 66 -18.98 -19.18 14.06
N MET A 67 -19.58 -17.99 14.22
CA MET A 67 -19.38 -16.88 13.30
C MET A 67 -18.27 -16.00 13.86
N CYS A 68 -17.08 -16.09 13.29
CA CYS A 68 -15.96 -15.23 13.67
C CYS A 68 -15.91 -13.99 12.78
N VAL A 69 -15.80 -12.81 13.38
CA VAL A 69 -15.52 -11.54 12.66
C VAL A 69 -14.10 -11.56 12.07
N TRP A 70 -13.19 -12.27 12.74
CA TRP A 70 -11.84 -12.53 12.28
C TRP A 70 -11.47 -14.01 12.45
N SER A 71 -10.96 -14.64 11.40
CA SER A 71 -10.24 -15.89 11.51
C SER A 71 -9.07 -15.81 10.57
N GLY A 72 -7.90 -16.27 11.01
CA GLY A 72 -6.68 -15.99 10.29
C GLY A 72 -5.52 -16.83 10.76
N LEU A 73 -4.77 -17.30 9.77
CA LEU A 73 -3.47 -17.92 9.93
C LEU A 73 -2.46 -16.97 9.32
N ALA A 74 -1.45 -16.55 10.08
CA ALA A 74 -0.43 -15.62 9.58
C ALA A 74 0.94 -15.92 10.17
N VAL A 75 1.97 -15.65 9.36
CA VAL A 75 3.37 -15.62 9.80
C VAL A 75 3.77 -14.15 9.90
N LEU A 76 4.21 -13.73 11.08
CA LEU A 76 4.68 -12.37 11.32
C LEU A 76 6.18 -12.32 11.05
N THR A 77 6.58 -11.50 10.09
CA THR A 77 7.98 -11.36 9.67
C THR A 77 8.45 -9.92 9.83
N GLU A 78 9.66 -9.75 10.34
CA GLU A 78 10.40 -8.49 10.32
C GLU A 78 11.48 -8.56 9.24
N LEU A 79 11.46 -7.59 8.32
CA LEU A 79 12.51 -7.41 7.33
C LEU A 79 13.44 -6.28 7.81
N THR A 80 14.73 -6.57 7.93
CA THR A 80 15.77 -5.58 8.20
C THR A 80 16.54 -5.30 6.93
N VAL A 81 16.53 -4.05 6.47
CA VAL A 81 17.27 -3.59 5.29
C VAL A 81 18.29 -2.56 5.72
N ASN A 82 19.58 -2.81 5.43
CA ASN A 82 20.68 -1.94 5.86
C ASN A 82 20.66 -1.59 7.37
N GLY A 83 20.28 -2.55 8.21
CA GLY A 83 20.19 -2.36 9.67
C GLY A 83 18.93 -1.66 10.17
N LYS A 84 18.01 -1.24 9.28
CA LYS A 84 16.71 -0.66 9.64
C LYS A 84 15.61 -1.71 9.51
N VAL A 85 14.83 -1.91 10.57
CA VAL A 85 13.62 -2.75 10.51
C VAL A 85 12.55 -1.99 9.73
N LEU A 86 12.00 -2.63 8.69
CA LEU A 86 10.90 -2.12 7.90
C LEU A 86 9.58 -2.66 8.47
N PRO A 87 8.52 -1.82 8.54
CA PRO A 87 7.20 -2.31 8.88
C PRO A 87 6.70 -3.30 7.83
N GLN A 88 5.87 -4.26 8.25
CA GLN A 88 5.27 -5.22 7.34
C GLN A 88 4.45 -4.48 6.26
N GLY A 89 4.66 -4.85 4.99
CA GLY A 89 4.03 -4.17 3.85
C GLY A 89 4.61 -2.79 3.53
N SER A 90 5.77 -2.42 4.07
CA SER A 90 6.46 -1.17 3.72
C SER A 90 6.64 -1.04 2.21
N LYS A 91 6.31 0.14 1.66
CA LYS A 91 6.56 0.45 0.25
C LYS A 91 8.05 0.48 -0.10
N ASP A 92 8.88 0.73 0.91
CA ASP A 92 10.33 0.78 0.76
C ASP A 92 11.00 -0.61 0.80
N SER A 93 10.20 -1.68 0.92
CA SER A 93 10.74 -3.05 0.90
C SER A 93 11.33 -3.39 -0.47
N PRO A 94 12.63 -3.75 -0.55
CA PRO A 94 13.25 -4.20 -1.79
C PRO A 94 12.97 -5.68 -2.10
N TYR A 95 12.31 -6.39 -1.18
CA TYR A 95 11.99 -7.81 -1.29
C TYR A 95 10.51 -8.05 -1.05
N ASP A 96 9.98 -9.09 -1.70
CA ASP A 96 8.72 -9.72 -1.31
C ASP A 96 9.05 -11.02 -0.56
N VAL A 97 8.38 -11.23 0.57
CA VAL A 97 8.50 -12.42 1.40
C VAL A 97 7.22 -13.22 1.25
N THR A 98 7.32 -14.40 0.64
CA THR A 98 6.19 -15.31 0.42
C THR A 98 6.26 -16.45 1.41
N VAL A 99 5.13 -16.77 2.04
CA VAL A 99 4.98 -17.96 2.88
C VAL A 99 4.45 -19.07 1.97
N ASN A 100 5.30 -20.06 1.65
CA ASN A 100 4.91 -21.21 0.86
C ASN A 100 4.16 -22.25 1.70
N ASP A 101 4.60 -22.48 2.93
CA ASP A 101 3.99 -23.42 3.88
C ASP A 101 4.26 -23.00 5.33
N SER A 102 3.41 -23.40 6.28
CA SER A 102 3.58 -23.14 7.71
C SER A 102 2.64 -23.99 8.55
N ASP A 103 3.09 -24.39 9.74
CA ASP A 103 2.19 -24.93 10.77
C ASP A 103 1.48 -23.82 11.58
N TYR A 104 1.79 -22.55 11.28
CA TYR A 104 1.34 -21.36 11.98
C TYR A 104 1.57 -21.42 13.50
N ARG A 105 2.61 -22.12 13.96
CA ARG A 105 2.93 -22.29 15.39
C ARG A 105 4.41 -22.17 15.65
N SER A 106 5.21 -22.90 14.88
CA SER A 106 6.63 -23.09 15.16
C SER A 106 7.52 -22.75 13.97
N TYR A 107 7.06 -22.93 12.72
CA TYR A 107 7.87 -22.70 11.53
C TYR A 107 7.09 -22.19 10.33
N ALA A 108 7.83 -21.64 9.36
CA ALA A 108 7.35 -21.39 8.01
C ALA A 108 8.42 -21.76 6.97
N LEU A 109 7.99 -22.23 5.81
CA LEU A 109 8.77 -22.28 4.58
C LEU A 109 8.55 -20.96 3.84
N LEU A 110 9.64 -20.22 3.64
CA LEU A 110 9.63 -18.88 3.08
C LEU A 110 10.40 -18.85 1.77
N VAL A 111 9.97 -17.99 0.85
CA VAL A 111 10.76 -17.58 -0.31
C VAL A 111 10.89 -16.06 -0.27
N VAL A 112 12.10 -15.58 -0.53
CA VAL A 112 12.41 -14.15 -0.56
C VAL A 112 12.91 -13.82 -1.94
N ASP A 113 12.24 -12.94 -2.65
CA ASP A 113 12.64 -12.56 -4.00
C ASP A 113 12.48 -11.06 -4.25
N ARG A 114 13.00 -10.62 -5.39
CA ARG A 114 12.76 -9.28 -5.89
C ARG A 114 11.34 -9.19 -6.44
N PRO A 115 10.60 -8.11 -6.14
CA PRO A 115 9.25 -7.94 -6.63
C PRO A 115 9.08 -8.05 -8.15
N GLU A 116 10.08 -7.60 -8.91
CA GLU A 116 10.05 -7.68 -10.38
C GLU A 116 10.07 -9.13 -10.85
N ARG A 117 10.82 -10.00 -10.16
CA ARG A 117 10.86 -11.44 -10.46
C ARG A 117 9.54 -12.11 -10.11
N VAL A 118 8.92 -11.72 -9.00
CA VAL A 118 7.59 -12.19 -8.61
C VAL A 118 6.57 -11.83 -9.69
N CYS A 119 6.48 -10.57 -10.10
CA CYS A 119 5.57 -10.17 -11.17
C CYS A 119 5.88 -10.83 -12.52
N ALA A 120 7.17 -11.05 -12.84
CA ALA A 120 7.57 -11.70 -14.09
C ALA A 120 7.18 -13.18 -14.15
N ALA A 121 7.09 -13.86 -13.00
CA ALA A 121 6.72 -15.27 -12.89
C ALA A 121 5.19 -15.51 -12.87
N MET A 122 4.38 -14.46 -12.74
CA MET A 122 2.92 -14.57 -12.77
C MET A 122 2.39 -14.88 -14.17
N ASP A 123 1.18 -15.43 -14.21
CA ASP A 123 0.48 -15.68 -15.47
C ASP A 123 0.21 -14.35 -16.22
N PRO A 124 0.02 -14.40 -17.55
CA PRO A 124 -0.18 -13.19 -18.36
C PRO A 124 -1.38 -12.32 -17.96
N LEU A 125 -2.41 -12.87 -17.31
CA LEU A 125 -3.59 -12.12 -16.89
C LEU A 125 -3.34 -11.38 -15.57
N SER A 126 -2.59 -11.97 -14.64
CA SER A 126 -2.27 -11.37 -13.34
C SER A 126 -1.08 -10.40 -13.37
N ARG A 127 -0.13 -10.61 -14.30
CA ARG A 127 1.11 -9.83 -14.40
C ARG A 127 0.89 -8.32 -14.54
N PRO A 128 -0.05 -7.79 -15.34
CA PRO A 128 -0.30 -6.35 -15.45
C PRO A 128 -0.67 -5.68 -14.12
N GLU A 129 -1.52 -6.33 -13.31
CA GLU A 129 -1.96 -5.78 -12.03
C GLU A 129 -0.83 -5.83 -10.99
N CYS A 130 -0.01 -6.87 -11.02
CA CYS A 130 1.23 -6.94 -10.22
C CYS A 130 2.17 -5.78 -10.57
N LEU A 131 2.43 -5.56 -11.86
CA LEU A 131 3.28 -4.46 -12.32
C LEU A 131 2.70 -3.09 -11.93
N ARG A 132 1.39 -2.90 -12.02
CA ARG A 132 0.71 -1.67 -11.57
C ARG A 132 0.91 -1.41 -10.09
N SER A 133 0.65 -2.41 -9.25
CA SER A 133 0.86 -2.32 -7.80
C SER A 133 2.33 -2.04 -7.46
N LEU A 134 3.25 -2.71 -8.17
CA LEU A 134 4.69 -2.50 -7.97
C LEU A 134 5.13 -1.10 -8.41
N ALA A 135 4.59 -0.59 -9.52
CA ALA A 135 4.85 0.75 -10.01
C ALA A 135 4.46 1.80 -8.96
N GLN A 136 3.24 1.70 -8.40
CA GLN A 136 2.76 2.56 -7.33
C GLN A 136 3.63 2.46 -6.07
N ARG A 137 4.01 1.23 -5.68
CA ARG A 137 4.87 0.99 -4.51
C ARG A 137 6.22 1.66 -4.65
N ARG A 138 6.85 1.53 -5.83
CA ARG A 138 8.20 2.05 -6.11
C ARG A 138 8.21 3.48 -6.65
N SER A 139 7.03 4.06 -6.90
CA SER A 139 6.89 5.34 -7.60
C SER A 139 7.62 5.37 -8.95
N ASP A 140 7.63 4.23 -9.66
CA ASP A 140 8.42 4.03 -10.89
C ASP A 140 7.49 3.86 -12.11
N PRO A 141 7.32 4.89 -12.96
CA PRO A 141 6.50 4.79 -14.17
C PRO A 141 7.11 3.86 -15.24
N GLY A 142 8.40 3.52 -15.14
CA GLY A 142 9.04 2.54 -16.03
C GLY A 142 8.41 1.14 -15.92
N LEU A 143 7.85 0.80 -14.75
CA LEU A 143 7.12 -0.46 -14.55
C LEU A 143 5.78 -0.46 -15.30
N CYS A 144 5.07 0.67 -15.37
CA CYS A 144 3.85 0.77 -16.19
C CYS A 144 4.13 0.54 -17.68
N LYS A 145 5.31 0.95 -18.18
CA LYS A 145 5.70 0.75 -19.59
C LYS A 145 5.86 -0.73 -19.96
N GLN A 146 6.04 -1.62 -18.99
CA GLN A 146 6.10 -3.06 -19.21
C GLN A 146 4.71 -3.70 -19.41
N ILE A 147 3.63 -2.95 -19.16
CA ILE A 147 2.26 -3.41 -19.39
C ILE A 147 1.92 -3.24 -20.87
N THR A 148 1.60 -4.37 -21.52
CA THR A 148 1.30 -4.44 -22.95
C THR A 148 -0.08 -3.89 -23.28
N ASP A 149 -1.10 -4.24 -22.48
CA ASP A 149 -2.47 -3.74 -22.61
C ASP A 149 -2.51 -2.21 -22.36
N SER A 150 -2.93 -1.46 -23.37
CA SER A 150 -2.90 0.01 -23.35
C SER A 150 -3.85 0.59 -22.30
N ARG A 151 -4.97 -0.07 -22.03
CA ARG A 151 -5.96 0.34 -21.03
C ARG A 151 -5.38 0.21 -19.62
N THR A 152 -4.87 -0.97 -19.27
CA THR A 152 -4.25 -1.23 -17.96
C THR A 152 -2.99 -0.39 -17.75
N ARG A 153 -2.18 -0.19 -18.79
CA ARG A 153 -1.05 0.75 -18.75
C ARG A 153 -1.52 2.18 -18.46
N GLY A 154 -2.59 2.62 -19.11
CA GLY A 154 -3.20 3.93 -18.87
C GLY A 154 -3.63 4.11 -17.41
N PHE A 155 -4.28 3.10 -16.83
CA PHE A 155 -4.65 3.11 -15.40
C PHE A 155 -3.43 3.15 -14.47
N CYS A 156 -2.39 2.38 -14.78
CA CYS A 156 -1.14 2.41 -14.02
C CYS A 156 -0.50 3.80 -13.99
N LEU A 157 -0.40 4.46 -15.15
CA LEU A 157 0.14 5.81 -15.27
C LEU A 157 -0.76 6.85 -14.59
N GLU A 158 -2.08 6.73 -14.73
CA GLU A 158 -3.05 7.63 -14.10
C GLU A 158 -2.99 7.56 -12.57
N ASP A 159 -2.88 6.36 -12.00
CA ASP A 159 -2.71 6.19 -10.55
C ASP A 159 -1.39 6.78 -10.05
N LEU A 160 -0.30 6.56 -10.79
CA LEU A 160 1.01 7.15 -10.46
C LEU A 160 0.98 8.67 -10.54
N ALA A 161 0.37 9.23 -11.59
CA ALA A 161 0.19 10.66 -11.74
C ALA A 161 -0.57 11.24 -10.53
N ALA A 162 -1.64 10.57 -10.11
CA ALA A 162 -2.46 10.97 -8.98
C ALA A 162 -1.72 10.88 -7.63
N ALA A 163 -0.97 9.79 -7.43
CA ALA A 163 -0.21 9.54 -6.20
C ALA A 163 1.00 10.48 -6.06
N LEU A 164 1.69 10.76 -7.16
CA LEU A 164 2.90 11.60 -7.21
C LEU A 164 2.61 13.08 -7.48
N LYS A 165 1.38 13.43 -7.86
CA LYS A 165 0.99 14.77 -8.33
C LYS A 165 1.84 15.23 -9.51
N LYS A 166 2.03 14.33 -10.48
CA LYS A 166 2.89 14.52 -11.67
C LYS A 166 2.07 14.49 -12.95
N ASP A 167 1.66 15.67 -13.40
CA ASP A 167 0.79 15.86 -14.56
C ASP A 167 1.45 15.39 -15.87
N GLU A 168 2.78 15.39 -15.95
CA GLU A 168 3.53 14.90 -17.10
C GLU A 168 3.27 13.42 -17.39
N LEU A 169 2.91 12.61 -16.38
CA LEU A 169 2.56 11.19 -16.57
C LEU A 169 1.23 11.00 -17.30
N CYS A 170 0.38 12.03 -17.34
CA CYS A 170 -0.90 12.00 -18.05
C CYS A 170 -0.78 12.18 -19.56
N ARG A 171 0.42 12.51 -20.08
CA ARG A 171 0.65 12.64 -21.53
C ARG A 171 0.48 11.31 -22.26
N ASP A 172 0.91 10.22 -21.64
CA ASP A 172 0.92 8.88 -22.24
C ASP A 172 -0.37 8.08 -21.98
N VAL A 173 -1.36 8.67 -21.29
CA VAL A 173 -2.64 8.01 -21.01
C VAL A 173 -3.59 8.22 -22.19
N ALA A 174 -3.86 7.16 -22.96
CA ALA A 174 -4.71 7.24 -24.15
C ALA A 174 -6.15 7.64 -23.81
N SER A 175 -6.74 7.02 -22.79
CA SER A 175 -8.15 7.22 -22.39
C SER A 175 -8.24 7.54 -20.90
N PRO A 176 -8.00 8.80 -20.49
CA PRO A 176 -7.99 9.18 -19.08
C PRO A 176 -9.40 9.18 -18.50
N THR A 177 -9.54 8.71 -17.26
CA THR A 177 -10.85 8.53 -16.61
C THR A 177 -11.01 9.33 -15.31
N GLN A 178 -9.91 9.61 -14.60
CA GLN A 178 -9.90 10.25 -13.28
C GLN A 178 -8.99 11.49 -13.27
N TYR A 179 -7.82 11.36 -12.63
CA TYR A 179 -6.86 12.41 -12.39
C TYR A 179 -6.34 13.01 -13.69
N CYS A 180 -6.03 12.17 -14.68
CA CYS A 180 -5.50 12.67 -15.93
C CYS A 180 -6.55 13.38 -16.77
N ARG A 181 -7.83 13.03 -16.61
CA ARG A 181 -8.93 13.76 -17.23
C ARG A 181 -9.07 15.12 -16.58
N TYR A 182 -9.05 15.18 -15.24
CA TYR A 182 -9.03 16.43 -14.49
C TYR A 182 -7.86 17.35 -14.91
N VAL A 183 -6.64 16.83 -14.99
CA VAL A 183 -5.45 17.60 -15.41
C VAL A 183 -5.63 18.17 -16.82
N ARG A 184 -6.14 17.35 -17.77
CA ARG A 184 -6.41 17.80 -19.14
C ARG A 184 -7.50 18.86 -19.18
N SER A 185 -8.63 18.63 -18.52
CA SER A 185 -9.73 19.60 -18.40
C SER A 185 -9.25 20.93 -17.83
N LYS A 186 -8.40 20.90 -16.81
CA LYS A 186 -7.84 22.10 -16.21
C LYS A 186 -6.95 22.88 -17.18
N ALA A 187 -6.10 22.18 -17.93
CA ALA A 187 -5.21 22.80 -18.91
C ALA A 187 -5.98 23.42 -20.10
N THR A 188 -7.09 22.81 -20.52
CA THR A 188 -7.90 23.28 -21.66
C THR A 188 -9.07 24.18 -21.27
N GLY A 189 -9.42 24.27 -19.99
CA GLY A 189 -10.65 24.89 -19.52
C GLY A 189 -11.91 24.13 -19.96
N ASP A 190 -11.81 22.83 -20.25
CA ASP A 190 -12.93 22.00 -20.69
C ASP A 190 -13.77 21.52 -19.50
N LEU A 191 -14.75 22.36 -19.14
CA LEU A 191 -15.70 22.09 -18.05
C LEU A 191 -16.59 20.87 -18.34
N ALA A 192 -16.91 20.60 -19.61
CA ALA A 192 -17.75 19.44 -19.96
C ALA A 192 -17.04 18.13 -19.63
N ALA A 193 -15.73 18.04 -19.92
CA ALA A 193 -14.92 16.88 -19.60
C ALA A 193 -14.82 16.59 -18.08
N CYS A 194 -15.09 17.57 -17.20
CA CYS A 194 -15.19 17.31 -15.76
C CYS A 194 -16.31 16.32 -15.42
N ILE A 195 -17.45 16.38 -16.12
CA ILE A 195 -18.65 15.59 -15.81
C ILE A 195 -18.41 14.07 -15.94
N ASP A 196 -17.51 13.69 -16.85
CA ASP A 196 -17.15 12.30 -17.13
C ASP A 196 -16.17 11.69 -16.12
N ILE A 197 -15.62 12.48 -15.18
CA ILE A 197 -14.71 11.97 -14.15
C ILE A 197 -15.48 11.02 -13.23
N VAL A 198 -15.04 9.78 -13.05
CA VAL A 198 -15.83 8.76 -12.30
C VAL A 198 -15.83 9.04 -10.80
N THR A 199 -14.69 9.45 -10.21
CA THR A 199 -14.61 9.73 -8.78
C THR A 199 -15.30 11.05 -8.46
N PHE A 200 -16.35 10.97 -7.64
CA PHE A 200 -17.17 12.12 -7.25
C PHE A 200 -16.32 13.28 -6.70
N SER A 201 -15.33 13.00 -5.84
CA SER A 201 -14.46 14.02 -5.26
C SER A 201 -13.60 14.76 -6.30
N SER A 202 -13.05 14.04 -7.29
CA SER A 202 -12.28 14.66 -8.38
C SER A 202 -13.19 15.42 -9.35
N ARG A 203 -14.40 14.91 -9.60
CA ARG A 203 -15.43 15.58 -10.41
C ARG A 203 -15.84 16.91 -9.79
N VAL A 204 -16.22 16.92 -8.51
CA VAL A 204 -16.56 18.13 -7.75
C VAL A 204 -15.42 19.13 -7.79
N ARG A 205 -14.19 18.67 -7.52
CA ARG A 205 -13.01 19.54 -7.56
C ARG A 205 -12.80 20.16 -8.93
N CYS A 206 -12.90 19.37 -10.01
CA CYS A 206 -12.76 19.85 -11.39
C CYS A 206 -13.77 20.95 -11.70
N VAL A 207 -15.05 20.69 -11.38
CA VAL A 207 -16.12 21.67 -11.59
C VAL A 207 -15.90 22.93 -10.76
N LYS A 208 -15.52 22.82 -9.48
CA LYS A 208 -15.29 23.99 -8.64
C LYS A 208 -14.13 24.87 -9.12
N GLU A 209 -13.04 24.25 -9.57
CA GLU A 209 -11.88 24.98 -10.08
C GLU A 209 -12.12 25.61 -11.47
N LEU A 210 -13.01 25.05 -12.29
CA LEU A 210 -13.23 25.52 -13.67
C LEU A 210 -14.52 26.31 -13.89
N SER A 211 -15.49 26.23 -12.98
CA SER A 211 -16.75 26.98 -13.08
C SER A 211 -16.70 28.30 -12.32
N THR A 212 -17.43 29.30 -12.83
CA THR A 212 -17.70 30.55 -12.13
C THR A 212 -18.52 30.32 -10.85
N GLU A 213 -19.44 29.37 -10.91
CA GLU A 213 -20.34 28.97 -9.82
C GLU A 213 -19.58 28.32 -8.66
N GLY A 214 -18.43 27.70 -8.94
CA GLY A 214 -17.50 27.20 -7.93
C GLY A 214 -16.57 28.26 -7.33
N GLY A 215 -16.64 29.52 -7.80
CA GLY A 215 -15.82 30.63 -7.35
C GLY A 215 -14.37 30.62 -7.85
N GLY A 216 -14.02 29.71 -8.77
CA GLY A 216 -12.63 29.45 -9.16
C GLY A 216 -12.28 29.61 -10.64
N GLY A 217 -13.23 29.44 -11.56
CA GLY A 217 -12.91 29.29 -12.99
C GLY A 217 -13.62 30.25 -13.94
N PRO A 218 -13.17 30.31 -15.22
CA PRO A 218 -13.63 31.29 -16.19
C PRO A 218 -14.91 30.89 -16.95
N ARG A 219 -15.44 29.68 -16.73
CA ARG A 219 -16.56 29.12 -17.51
C ARG A 219 -17.83 29.07 -16.69
N SER A 220 -18.98 29.38 -17.27
CA SER A 220 -20.26 29.16 -16.59
C SER A 220 -20.79 27.76 -16.86
N CYS A 221 -21.41 27.14 -15.85
CA CYS A 221 -22.18 25.91 -16.03
C CYS A 221 -23.31 26.08 -17.08
N ALA A 222 -23.78 27.31 -17.34
CA ALA A 222 -24.79 27.61 -18.35
C ALA A 222 -24.28 27.41 -19.80
N GLU A 223 -22.96 27.33 -20.01
CA GLU A 223 -22.37 27.03 -21.34
C GLU A 223 -22.54 25.55 -21.74
N LEU A 224 -22.95 24.68 -20.81
CA LEU A 224 -23.13 23.25 -21.05
C LEU A 224 -24.56 22.92 -21.53
N PRO A 225 -24.78 21.74 -22.16
CA PRO A 225 -26.13 21.25 -22.45
C PRO A 225 -26.97 21.11 -21.16
N PRO A 226 -28.33 21.12 -21.24
CA PRO A 226 -29.19 21.27 -20.08
C PRO A 226 -28.94 20.27 -18.93
N GLU A 227 -28.78 18.99 -19.27
CA GLU A 227 -28.51 17.93 -18.29
C GLU A 227 -27.12 18.09 -17.62
N PRO A 228 -26.00 18.17 -18.36
CA PRO A 228 -24.69 18.51 -17.79
C PRO A 228 -24.65 19.83 -17.02
N ALA A 229 -25.38 20.87 -17.46
CA ALA A 229 -25.45 22.16 -16.79
C ALA A 229 -26.09 22.07 -15.41
N ARG A 230 -27.17 21.27 -15.27
CA ARG A 230 -27.79 20.97 -13.98
C ARG A 230 -26.79 20.31 -13.04
N LEU A 231 -26.16 19.23 -13.48
CA LEU A 231 -25.17 18.50 -12.68
C LEU A 231 -23.97 19.38 -12.31
N CYS A 232 -23.49 20.21 -13.23
CA CYS A 232 -22.41 21.18 -12.97
C CYS A 232 -22.78 22.13 -11.82
N ARG A 233 -23.99 22.72 -11.83
CA ARG A 233 -24.44 23.60 -10.75
C ARG A 233 -24.54 22.89 -9.41
N GLU A 234 -25.10 21.68 -9.38
CA GLU A 234 -25.18 20.85 -8.17
C GLU A 234 -23.80 20.54 -7.58
N LEU A 235 -22.83 20.21 -8.44
CA LEU A 235 -21.46 19.93 -8.01
C LEU A 235 -20.72 21.19 -7.55
N ALA A 236 -20.98 22.34 -8.19
CA ALA A 236 -20.40 23.63 -7.83
C ALA A 236 -20.91 24.13 -6.48
N SER A 237 -22.22 24.02 -6.21
CA SER A 237 -22.85 24.48 -4.96
C SER A 237 -22.46 23.64 -3.74
N GLY A 238 -22.02 22.40 -3.92
CA GLY A 238 -21.69 21.48 -2.83
C GLY A 238 -22.92 20.95 -2.08
N PRO A 239 -22.75 20.07 -1.08
CA PRO A 239 -23.85 19.42 -0.37
C PRO A 239 -24.62 20.35 0.59
N ASP A 240 -24.21 21.60 0.75
CA ASP A 240 -24.68 22.52 1.81
C ASP A 240 -25.63 23.62 1.32
N ASN A 241 -26.18 23.52 0.10
CA ASN A 241 -27.17 24.46 -0.46
C ASN A 241 -28.48 23.75 -0.83
#